data_AF-A0A1C6E7Z9-F1
#
_entry.id   AF-A0A1C6E7Z9-F1
#
_cell.length_a   1.000
_cell.length_b   1.000
_cell.length_c   1.000
_cell.angle_alpha   90.00
_cell.angle_beta   90.00
_cell.angle_gamma   90.00
#
_symmetry.space_group_name_H-M   'P 1'
#
loop_
_entity.id
_entity.type
_entity.pdbx_description
1 polymer ?
#
loop_
_entity_poly.entity_id
_entity_poly.type
_entity_poly.pdbx_seq_one_letter_code
_entity_poly.pdbx_strand_id
1 'polypeptide(L)' 'MNQNSKYYIIKDKDIAVTIETLTGQHPYAYENKYEKGKYVYSFVNDEKFKEIFKLVMELLHKNGR' A
#
# COMPACT_ATOMS: atom_id res chain seq x y z
N MET A 1 16.05 -2.05 3.54
CA MET A 1 14.86 -2.29 2.68
C MET A 1 15.31 -2.18 1.23
N ASN A 2 15.20 -3.24 0.42
CA ASN A 2 15.59 -3.18 -1.00
C ASN A 2 14.71 -2.15 -1.73
N GLN A 3 15.30 -1.01 -2.10
CA GLN A 3 14.59 0.10 -2.75
C GLN A 3 14.11 -0.23 -4.19
N ASN A 4 14.41 -1.43 -4.70
CA ASN A 4 14.14 -1.87 -6.07
C ASN A 4 13.14 -3.05 -6.19
N SER A 5 12.35 -3.37 -5.16
CA SER A 5 11.26 -4.34 -5.36
C SER A 5 10.24 -3.76 -6.34
N LYS A 6 9.93 -4.50 -7.41
CA LYS A 6 8.91 -4.13 -8.41
C LYS A 6 7.54 -3.89 -7.80
N TYR A 7 7.25 -4.56 -6.68
CA TYR A 7 5.99 -4.45 -5.98
C TYR A 7 6.18 -4.06 -4.51
N TYR A 8 5.20 -3.32 -3.98
CA TYR A 8 5.09 -2.95 -2.57
C TYR A 8 3.80 -3.54 -1.98
N ILE A 9 3.91 -4.11 -0.78
CA ILE A 9 2.80 -4.80 -0.11
C ILE A 9 2.27 -3.95 1.03
N ILE A 10 0.99 -3.62 0.98
CA ILE A 10 0.24 -2.96 2.04
C ILE A 10 -0.65 -4.02 2.71
N LYS A 11 -0.63 -4.08 4.04
CA LYS A 11 -1.46 -5.03 4.81
C LYS A 11 -2.76 -4.40 5.32
N ASP A 12 -2.74 -3.09 5.55
CA ASP A 12 -3.89 -2.34 5.99
C ASP A 12 -4.83 -2.07 4.81
N LYS A 13 -6.09 -2.48 4.96
CA LYS A 13 -7.10 -2.36 3.90
C LYS A 13 -7.44 -0.90 3.62
N ASP A 14 -7.56 -0.07 4.64
CA ASP A 14 -7.97 1.32 4.49
C ASP A 14 -6.87 2.14 3.79
N ILE A 15 -5.61 1.85 4.13
CA ILE A 15 -4.46 2.42 3.41
C ILE A 15 -4.48 1.94 1.95
N ALA A 16 -4.68 0.64 1.70
CA ALA A 16 -4.72 0.11 0.33
C ALA A 16 -5.81 0.78 -0.52
N VAL A 17 -7.03 0.91 0.00
CA VAL A 17 -8.15 1.60 -0.68
C VAL A 17 -7.83 3.07 -0.94
N THR A 18 -7.18 3.74 0.02
CA THR A 18 -6.76 5.15 -0.14
C THR A 18 -5.74 5.29 -1.26
N ILE A 19 -4.72 4.43 -1.29
CA ILE A 19 -3.71 4.45 -2.35
C ILE A 19 -4.33 4.12 -3.71
N GLU A 20 -5.17 3.11 -3.80
CA GLU A 20 -5.91 2.75 -5.03
C GLU A 20 -6.71 3.95 -5.56
N THR A 21 -7.44 4.64 -4.68
CA THR A 21 -8.25 5.80 -5.04
C THR A 21 -7.40 6.96 -5.57
N LEU A 22 -6.29 7.27 -4.90
CA LEU A 22 -5.44 8.41 -5.26
C LEU A 22 -4.53 8.14 -6.47
N THR A 23 -4.12 6.89 -6.65
CA THR A 23 -3.24 6.49 -7.77
C THR A 23 -4.02 6.07 -9.01
N GLY A 24 -5.28 5.62 -8.85
CA GLY A 24 -6.04 4.91 -9.89
C GLY A 24 -5.51 3.51 -10.17
N GLN A 25 -4.61 3.00 -9.33
CA GLN A 25 -3.97 1.71 -9.50
C GLN A 25 -4.68 0.65 -8.66
N HIS A 26 -5.28 -0.34 -9.31
CA HIS A 26 -5.86 -1.49 -8.63
C HIS A 26 -4.75 -2.42 -8.11
N PRO A 27 -4.71 -2.74 -6.80
CA PRO A 27 -3.74 -3.69 -6.27
C PRO A 27 -4.11 -5.13 -6.62
N TYR A 28 -3.10 -5.98 -6.67
CA TYR A 28 -3.31 -7.43 -6.58
C TYR A 28 -3.55 -7.81 -5.12
N ALA A 29 -4.75 -8.28 -4.80
CA ALA A 29 -5.10 -8.78 -3.48
C ALA A 29 -4.91 -10.31 -3.40
N TYR A 30 -4.28 -10.78 -2.33
CA TYR A 30 -4.11 -12.21 -2.05
C TYR A 30 -4.25 -12.49 -0.56
N GLU A 31 -4.68 -13.72 -0.24
CA GLU A 31 -4.78 -14.15 1.15
C GLU A 31 -3.37 -14.16 1.80
N ASN A 32 -3.29 -13.65 3.01
CA ASN A 32 -2.08 -13.62 3.80
C ASN A 32 -1.72 -15.05 4.20
N LYS A 33 -0.62 -15.56 3.66
CA LYS A 33 -0.12 -16.91 3.92
C LYS A 33 0.19 -17.21 5.40
N TYR A 34 0.30 -16.19 6.25
CA TYR A 34 0.57 -16.33 7.67
C TYR A 34 -0.67 -16.15 8.55
N GLU A 35 -1.73 -15.51 8.04
CA GLU A 35 -2.90 -15.13 8.82
C GLU A 35 -4.16 -15.43 8.00
N LYS A 36 -4.79 -16.57 8.29
CA LYS A 36 -5.97 -17.04 7.58
C LYS A 36 -7.10 -16.01 7.65
N GLY A 37 -7.76 -15.76 6.52
CA GLY A 37 -8.84 -14.78 6.40
C GLY A 37 -8.38 -13.32 6.37
N LYS A 38 -7.07 -13.03 6.46
CA LYS A 38 -6.53 -11.69 6.17
C LYS A 38 -6.01 -11.63 4.74
N TYR A 39 -6.01 -10.44 4.17
CA TYR A 39 -5.52 -10.17 2.83
C TYR A 39 -4.36 -9.18 2.89
N VAL A 40 -3.52 -9.22 1.86
CA VAL A 40 -2.53 -8.18 1.60
C VAL A 40 -2.67 -7.69 0.17
N TYR A 41 -2.26 -6.44 -0.06
CA TYR A 41 -2.52 -5.68 -1.28
C TYR A 41 -1.19 -5.27 -1.91
N SER A 42 -0.91 -5.77 -3.11
CA SER A 42 0.34 -5.53 -3.83
C SER A 42 0.16 -4.50 -4.93
N PHE A 43 0.90 -3.40 -4.83
CA PHE A 43 0.97 -2.32 -5.82
C PHE A 43 2.28 -2.38 -6.59
N VAL A 44 2.30 -1.89 -7.83
CA VAL A 44 3.56 -1.63 -8.54
C VAL A 44 4.25 -0.46 -7.84
N ASN A 45 5.53 -0.64 -7.52
CA ASN A 45 6.33 0.35 -6.79
C ASN A 45 6.96 1.38 -7.76
N ASP A 46 6.11 2.04 -8.54
CA ASP A 46 6.51 3.13 -9.45
C ASP A 46 6.67 4.47 -8.71
N GLU A 47 7.07 5.52 -9.42
CA GLU A 47 7.29 6.85 -8.83
C GLU A 47 6.00 7.47 -8.31
N LYS A 48 4.89 7.34 -9.05
CA LYS A 48 3.58 7.86 -8.64
C LYS A 48 3.11 7.19 -7.35
N PHE A 49 3.23 5.87 -7.25
CA PHE A 49 2.94 5.12 -6.03
C PHE A 49 3.78 5.64 -4.87
N LYS A 50 5.10 5.80 -5.05
CA LYS A 50 6.02 6.25 -4.00
C LYS A 50 5.65 7.64 -3.47
N GLU A 51 5.33 8.58 -4.36
CA GLU A 51 4.93 9.94 -3.99
C GLU A 51 3.63 9.95 -3.18
N ILE A 52 2.60 9.27 -3.68
CA ILE A 52 1.29 9.22 -3.02
C ILE A 52 1.38 8.45 -1.70
N PHE A 53 2.11 7.33 -1.67
CA PHE A 53 2.31 6.56 -0.45
C PHE A 53 3.03 7.38 0.62
N LYS A 54 4.09 8.10 0.25
CA LYS A 54 4.79 9.00 1.17
C LYS A 54 3.85 10.06 1.74
N LEU A 55 3.05 10.72 0.90
CA LEU A 55 2.07 11.72 1.33
C LEU A 55 1.06 11.14 2.32
N VAL A 56 0.47 9.98 2.01
CA VAL A 56 -0.51 9.31 2.88
C VAL A 56 0.10 8.99 4.24
N MET A 57 1.30 8.41 4.27
CA MET A 57 1.97 8.06 5.52
C MET A 57 2.36 9.29 6.35
N GLU A 58 2.78 10.38 5.71
CA GLU A 58 3.05 11.65 6.39
C GLU A 58 1.79 12.25 7.03
N LEU A 59 0.63 12.16 6.35
CA LEU A 59 -0.65 12.64 6.88
C LEU A 59 -1.15 11.79 8.05
N LEU A 60 -1.01 10.47 7.97
CA LEU A 60 -1.37 9.55 9.07
C LEU A 60 -0.54 9.85 10.31
N HIS A 61 0.79 9.99 10.14
CA HIS A 61 1.71 10.27 11.23
C HIS A 61 1.42 11.64 11.90
N LYS A 62 1.12 12.68 11.12
CA LYS A 62 0.74 14.00 11.67
C LYS A 62 -0.55 13.98 12.49
N ASN A 63 -1.47 13.08 12.15
CA ASN A 63 -2.76 12.96 12.82
C ASN A 63 -2.78 11.90 13.94
N GLY A 64 -1.60 11.37 14.33
CA GLY A 64 -1.46 10.44 15.46
C GLY A 64 -2.08 9.06 15.23
N ARG A 65 -2.19 8.65 13.97
CA ARG A 65 -2.71 7.34 13.58
C ARG A 65 -1.59 6.40 13.16
#